data_AF-A0A9P9YB36-F1
#
_entry.id   AF-A0A9P9YB36-F1
#
_cell.length_a   1.000
_cell.length_b   1.000
_cell.length_c   1.000
_cell.angle_alpha   90.00
_cell.angle_beta   90.00
_cell.angle_gamma   90.00
#
_symmetry.space_group_name_H-M   'P 1'
#
loop_
_entity.id
_entity.type
_entity.pdbx_description
1 polymer ?
#
loop_
_entity_poly.entity_id
_entity_poly.type
_entity_poly.pdbx_seq_one_letter_code
_entity_poly.pdbx_strand_id
1 'polypeptide(L)'
;MPPKGKKGKKGKKLPVLIDGVDTSAMTRDQLEAFALRLKAEMDREREERNYFQLERDKIRTFWEITRQQLDETRYELQQKDKEIEATQDLADIDTKHVMQQMKHLQFENHNKLGEVRAEAMTQLKLAQEHHVLQEIELLRDKRHLRRIIREKMEAGEMQLRHLEASFNEKLLEQRITFERERKDNEMLHEEKMVEQKAKLDLFYGTQMFEVEERKNQQIKDLQDHHDLAFNDMKNYYNDITLNNLALIGSMKEQLEQLRKQAERSDRIAADTAAENRRLKEPLEHANLQLNEFRRKLEFYERDKQQLSRLKVRNTRLEKKVKGLTWEAETLILRNDSLVAEREGLKERFNDVIVELQQKTGLKNVLLERKIAALMREGEKRSIVLHETIATCAPNYAEKLASLDERVGNVVDEKNKLILDLRYEVAKARKAHDDLLETYECKLKQHGVPVDELGFKPLRERDQQQLYICGPAGIVTDNK
;
A
#
# COMPACT_ATOMS: atom_id res chain seq x y z
N MET A 1 -126.81 38.80 70.09
CA MET A 1 -126.68 39.78 71.18
C MET A 1 -126.50 39.04 72.52
N PRO A 2 -126.00 39.71 73.57
CA PRO A 2 -125.88 39.26 74.98
C PRO A 2 -127.22 38.70 75.51
N PRO A 3 -127.41 38.22 76.78
CA PRO A 3 -127.44 39.17 77.91
C PRO A 3 -127.36 38.64 79.37
N LYS A 4 -127.23 39.64 80.25
CA LYS A 4 -127.71 39.73 81.63
C LYS A 4 -129.10 39.09 81.86
N GLY A 5 -129.31 38.57 83.07
CA GLY A 5 -130.47 38.99 83.87
C GLY A 5 -131.34 37.92 84.53
N LYS A 6 -131.33 37.98 85.88
CA LYS A 6 -132.48 37.93 86.80
C LYS A 6 -133.21 36.61 87.13
N LYS A 7 -133.02 36.21 88.39
CA LYS A 7 -134.02 36.00 89.48
C LYS A 7 -135.39 35.41 89.09
N GLY A 8 -135.55 34.12 89.38
CA GLY A 8 -136.25 33.63 90.58
C GLY A 8 -137.77 33.79 90.68
N LYS A 9 -138.48 32.64 90.66
CA LYS A 9 -139.75 32.45 91.38
C LYS A 9 -139.90 30.98 91.83
N LYS A 10 -140.24 30.80 93.11
CA LYS A 10 -140.36 29.53 93.85
C LYS A 10 -141.59 28.71 93.41
N GLY A 11 -141.48 27.38 93.44
CA GLY A 11 -142.65 26.50 93.61
C GLY A 11 -142.43 25.01 93.30
N LYS A 12 -142.55 24.18 94.35
CA LYS A 12 -142.83 22.72 94.40
C LYS A 12 -141.71 21.73 94.02
N LYS A 13 -141.42 20.83 94.97
CA LYS A 13 -140.53 19.66 94.82
C LYS A 13 -141.11 18.70 93.77
N LEU A 14 -140.30 18.42 92.75
CA LEU A 14 -140.50 17.42 91.69
C LEU A 14 -139.21 16.58 91.61
N PRO A 15 -139.28 15.34 91.10
CA PRO A 15 -138.45 14.21 91.54
C PRO A 15 -136.99 14.29 91.07
N VAL A 16 -136.09 13.56 91.76
CA VAL A 16 -134.67 13.48 91.41
C VAL A 16 -134.52 12.60 90.17
N LEU A 17 -134.36 13.24 89.00
CA LEU A 17 -133.93 12.58 87.77
C LEU A 17 -132.41 12.35 87.84
N ILE A 18 -131.98 11.10 87.81
CA ILE A 18 -130.57 10.73 87.57
C ILE A 18 -130.54 10.04 86.21
N ASP A 19 -129.82 10.65 85.27
CA ASP A 19 -129.67 10.20 83.89
C ASP A 19 -131.00 9.98 83.12
N GLY A 20 -131.90 10.97 83.21
CA GLY A 20 -133.15 10.99 82.45
C GLY A 20 -134.25 10.04 82.94
N VAL A 21 -134.02 9.26 84.01
CA VAL A 21 -134.97 8.31 84.59
C VAL A 21 -135.49 8.80 85.94
N ASP A 22 -136.81 8.73 86.16
CA ASP A 22 -137.47 9.13 87.41
C ASP A 22 -137.28 8.06 88.51
N THR A 23 -136.38 8.35 89.46
CA THR A 23 -135.98 7.41 90.51
C THR A 23 -136.99 7.33 91.67
N SER A 24 -138.06 8.12 91.65
CA SER A 24 -139.00 8.27 92.78
C SER A 24 -140.02 7.14 92.94
N ALA A 25 -140.16 6.26 91.94
CA ALA A 25 -141.08 5.12 91.94
C ALA A 25 -140.40 3.74 91.86
N MET A 26 -139.06 3.69 91.92
CA MET A 26 -138.30 2.45 91.83
C MET A 26 -138.13 1.79 93.20
N THR A 27 -138.33 0.47 93.25
CA THR A 27 -138.04 -0.34 94.44
C THR A 27 -136.52 -0.44 94.67
N ARG A 28 -136.08 -0.74 95.91
CA ARG A 28 -134.65 -0.78 96.28
C ARG A 28 -133.79 -1.59 95.29
N ASP A 29 -134.28 -2.77 94.87
CA ASP A 29 -133.56 -3.66 93.95
C ASP A 29 -133.44 -3.06 92.54
N GLN A 30 -134.42 -2.25 92.10
CA GLN A 30 -134.37 -1.56 90.81
C GLN A 30 -133.41 -0.38 90.83
N LEU A 31 -133.28 0.33 91.96
CA LEU A 31 -132.26 1.38 92.14
C LEU A 31 -130.84 0.79 92.22
N GLU A 32 -130.66 -0.36 92.86
CA GLU A 32 -129.37 -1.07 92.89
C GLU A 32 -128.97 -1.56 91.49
N ALA A 33 -129.90 -2.10 90.70
CA ALA A 33 -129.64 -2.48 89.30
C ALA A 33 -129.32 -1.29 88.38
N PHE A 34 -130.01 -0.15 88.55
CA PHE A 34 -129.73 1.07 87.79
C PHE A 34 -128.36 1.67 88.16
N ALA A 35 -128.02 1.67 89.46
CA ALA A 35 -126.70 2.10 89.93
C ALA A 35 -125.57 1.20 89.40
N LEU A 36 -125.78 -0.12 89.34
CA LEU A 36 -124.83 -1.06 88.75
C LEU A 36 -124.65 -0.84 87.24
N ARG A 37 -125.73 -0.54 86.51
CA ARG A 37 -125.67 -0.21 85.08
C ARG A 37 -124.90 1.09 84.82
N LEU A 38 -125.22 2.16 85.56
CA LEU A 38 -124.49 3.44 85.48
C LEU A 38 -123.01 3.27 85.83
N LYS A 39 -122.69 2.41 86.80
CA LYS A 39 -121.31 2.09 87.14
C LYS A 39 -120.62 1.33 86.00
N ALA A 40 -121.28 0.36 85.38
CA ALA A 40 -120.74 -0.38 84.24
C ALA A 40 -120.54 0.51 83.00
N GLU A 41 -121.47 1.43 82.72
CA GLU A 41 -121.32 2.43 81.64
C GLU A 41 -120.18 3.41 81.95
N MET A 42 -120.06 3.89 83.19
CA MET A 42 -118.93 4.70 83.66
C MET A 42 -117.58 3.97 83.53
N ASP A 43 -117.52 2.68 83.87
CA ASP A 43 -116.31 1.88 83.76
C ASP A 43 -115.94 1.63 82.30
N ARG A 44 -116.92 1.38 81.42
CA ARG A 44 -116.72 1.28 79.97
C ARG A 44 -116.22 2.59 79.36
N GLU A 45 -116.82 3.72 79.68
CA GLU A 45 -116.35 5.03 79.20
C GLU A 45 -114.93 5.35 79.70
N ARG A 46 -114.56 4.87 80.90
CA ARG A 46 -113.18 4.96 81.41
C ARG A 46 -112.22 4.10 80.61
N GLU A 47 -112.59 2.86 80.31
CA GLU A 47 -111.80 1.94 79.48
C GLU A 47 -111.62 2.50 78.06
N GLU A 48 -112.68 3.01 77.45
CA GLU A 48 -112.64 3.64 76.12
C GLU A 48 -111.76 4.90 76.14
N ARG A 49 -111.90 5.77 77.15
CA ARG A 49 -111.01 6.94 77.31
C ARG A 49 -109.55 6.52 77.45
N ASN A 50 -109.27 5.48 78.23
CA ASN A 50 -107.91 4.96 78.43
C ASN A 50 -107.35 4.41 77.11
N TYR A 51 -108.14 3.61 76.39
CA TYR A 51 -107.77 3.10 75.07
C TYR A 51 -107.45 4.23 74.08
N PHE A 52 -108.31 5.24 73.97
CA PHE A 52 -108.06 6.40 73.11
C PHE A 52 -106.90 7.29 73.58
N GLN A 53 -106.55 7.28 74.87
CA GLN A 53 -105.33 7.92 75.38
C GLN A 53 -104.09 7.14 74.92
N LEU A 54 -104.06 5.83 75.10
CA LEU A 54 -102.95 4.97 74.67
C LEU A 54 -102.73 5.04 73.15
N GLU A 55 -103.78 4.98 72.34
CA GLU A 55 -103.67 5.10 70.88
C GLU A 55 -103.17 6.48 70.45
N ARG A 56 -103.63 7.55 71.12
CA ARG A 56 -103.11 8.91 70.86
C ARG A 56 -101.64 9.03 71.20
N ASP A 57 -101.22 8.51 72.35
CA ASP A 57 -99.82 8.54 72.78
C ASP A 57 -98.95 7.69 71.85
N LYS A 58 -99.45 6.54 71.41
CA LYS A 58 -98.80 5.69 70.40
C LYS A 58 -98.63 6.41 69.06
N ILE A 59 -99.68 7.04 68.54
CA ILE A 59 -99.60 7.87 67.32
C ILE A 59 -98.61 9.00 67.50
N ARG A 60 -98.60 9.66 68.67
CA ARG A 60 -97.64 10.72 68.98
C ARG A 60 -96.20 10.21 68.98
N THR A 61 -95.92 9.06 69.61
CA THR A 61 -94.57 8.46 69.59
C THR A 61 -94.14 8.09 68.18
N PHE A 62 -95.02 7.49 67.36
CA PHE A 62 -94.70 7.20 65.95
C PHE A 62 -94.45 8.48 65.15
N TRP A 63 -95.24 9.53 65.37
CA TRP A 63 -95.02 10.82 64.72
C TRP A 63 -93.69 11.45 65.15
N GLU A 64 -93.35 11.42 66.43
CA GLU A 64 -92.07 11.93 66.95
C GLU A 64 -90.89 11.13 66.38
N ILE A 65 -90.96 9.79 66.35
CA ILE A 65 -89.92 8.93 65.76
C ILE A 65 -89.78 9.17 64.26
N THR A 66 -90.88 9.15 63.50
CA THR A 66 -90.83 9.35 62.03
C THR A 66 -90.38 10.75 61.66
N ARG A 67 -90.75 11.76 62.44
CA ARG A 67 -90.22 13.13 62.29
C ARG A 67 -88.72 13.17 62.57
N GLN A 68 -88.25 12.54 63.64
CA GLN A 68 -86.83 12.46 63.95
C GLN A 68 -86.05 11.75 62.84
N GLN A 69 -86.54 10.61 62.36
CA GLN A 69 -85.94 9.87 61.24
C GLN A 69 -85.92 10.69 59.94
N LEU A 70 -86.96 11.48 59.67
CA LEU A 70 -86.99 12.40 58.54
C LEU A 70 -85.92 13.50 58.69
N ASP A 71 -85.77 14.06 59.88
CA ASP A 71 -84.77 15.09 60.16
C ASP A 71 -83.33 14.52 60.09
N GLU A 72 -83.11 13.30 60.58
CA GLU A 72 -81.85 12.55 60.49
C GLU A 72 -81.48 12.25 59.02
N THR A 73 -82.40 11.69 58.23
CA THR A 73 -82.16 11.40 56.80
C THR A 73 -81.93 12.67 55.97
N ARG A 74 -82.62 13.77 56.30
CA ARG A 74 -82.35 15.08 55.68
C ARG A 74 -80.95 15.58 56.01
N TYR A 75 -80.51 15.42 57.25
CA TYR A 75 -79.17 15.80 57.67
C TYR A 75 -78.10 14.94 57.00
N GLU A 76 -78.30 13.62 56.90
CA GLU A 76 -77.42 12.71 56.17
C GLU A 76 -77.32 13.08 54.69
N LEU A 77 -78.44 13.41 54.04
CA LEU A 77 -78.44 13.83 52.64
C LEU A 77 -77.65 15.12 52.44
N GLN A 78 -77.83 16.11 53.32
CA GLN A 78 -77.02 17.34 53.30
C GLN A 78 -75.53 17.08 53.57
N GLN A 79 -75.20 16.12 54.43
CA GLN A 79 -73.81 15.71 54.62
C GLN A 79 -73.24 15.08 53.35
N LYS A 80 -73.99 14.18 52.69
CA LYS A 80 -73.57 13.55 51.45
C LYS A 80 -73.40 14.54 50.30
N ASP A 81 -74.27 15.53 50.19
CA ASP A 81 -74.11 16.60 49.19
C ASP A 81 -72.82 17.39 49.42
N LYS A 82 -72.49 17.70 50.69
CA LYS A 82 -71.21 18.36 51.04
C LYS A 82 -70.00 17.48 50.77
N GLU A 83 -70.09 16.18 51.04
CA GLU A 83 -69.03 15.22 50.70
C GLU A 83 -68.81 15.18 49.18
N ILE A 84 -69.89 15.14 48.39
CA ILE A 84 -69.82 15.18 46.92
C ILE A 84 -69.14 16.46 46.45
N GLU A 85 -69.57 17.62 46.95
CA GLU A 85 -68.96 18.92 46.61
C GLU A 85 -67.46 18.94 46.95
N ALA A 86 -67.08 18.49 48.14
CA ALA A 86 -65.67 18.41 48.54
C ALA A 86 -64.84 17.46 47.65
N THR A 87 -65.40 16.32 47.22
CA THR A 87 -64.71 15.41 46.29
C THR A 87 -64.59 15.99 44.89
N GLN A 88 -65.58 16.76 44.42
CA GLN A 88 -65.52 17.46 43.14
C GLN A 88 -64.46 18.56 43.17
N ASP A 89 -64.38 19.35 44.25
CA ASP A 89 -63.35 20.37 44.43
C ASP A 89 -61.93 19.75 44.39
N LEU A 90 -61.74 18.61 45.06
CA LEU A 90 -60.48 17.87 45.00
C LEU A 90 -60.16 17.38 43.58
N ALA A 91 -61.14 16.78 42.89
CA ALA A 91 -60.97 16.33 41.51
C ALA A 91 -60.64 17.48 40.54
N ASP A 92 -61.23 18.66 40.75
CA ASP A 92 -60.94 19.87 39.97
C ASP A 92 -59.51 20.38 40.22
N ILE A 93 -59.05 20.33 41.47
CA ILE A 93 -57.66 20.67 41.82
C ILE A 93 -56.69 19.69 41.16
N ASP A 94 -56.95 18.39 41.24
CA ASP A 94 -56.13 17.35 40.62
C ASP A 94 -56.10 17.49 39.10
N THR A 95 -57.24 17.77 38.48
CA THR A 95 -57.32 18.01 37.03
C THR A 95 -56.49 19.22 36.62
N LYS A 96 -56.54 20.32 37.39
CA LYS A 96 -55.69 21.50 37.16
C LYS A 96 -54.22 21.17 37.32
N HIS A 97 -53.85 20.38 38.33
CA HIS A 97 -52.47 19.97 38.56
C HIS A 97 -51.93 19.11 37.41
N VAL A 98 -52.67 18.09 36.98
CA VAL A 98 -52.31 17.23 35.84
C VAL A 98 -52.19 18.05 34.56
N MET A 99 -53.12 18.99 34.32
CA MET A 99 -53.04 19.87 33.14
C MET A 99 -51.80 20.76 33.15
N GLN A 100 -51.41 21.29 34.31
CA GLN A 100 -50.17 22.07 34.44
C GLN A 100 -48.93 21.19 34.22
N GLN A 101 -48.88 20.00 34.80
CA GLN A 101 -47.80 19.04 34.54
C GLN A 101 -47.67 18.70 33.06
N MET A 102 -48.79 18.45 32.37
CA MET A 102 -48.80 18.17 30.94
C MET A 102 -48.27 19.35 30.12
N LYS A 103 -48.66 20.59 30.47
CA LYS A 103 -48.14 21.81 29.81
C LYS A 103 -46.64 21.97 30.02
N HIS A 104 -46.14 21.76 31.24
CA HIS A 104 -44.71 21.80 31.53
C HIS A 104 -43.94 20.74 30.75
N LEU A 105 -44.42 19.50 30.74
CA LEU A 105 -43.79 18.40 30.01
C LEU A 105 -43.75 18.67 28.50
N GLN A 106 -44.82 19.23 27.92
CA GLN A 106 -44.85 19.61 26.51
C GLN A 106 -43.84 20.72 26.19
N PHE A 107 -43.74 21.74 27.04
CA PHE A 107 -42.78 22.82 26.88
C PHE A 107 -41.33 22.32 27.00
N GLU A 108 -41.07 21.47 27.99
CA GLU A 108 -39.75 20.86 28.19
C GLU A 108 -39.36 19.97 27.00
N ASN A 109 -40.27 19.12 26.51
CA ASN A 109 -40.05 18.32 25.32
C ASN A 109 -39.80 19.17 24.07
N HIS A 110 -40.54 20.26 23.91
CA HIS A 110 -40.35 21.18 22.78
C HIS A 110 -38.97 21.86 22.84
N ASN A 111 -38.55 22.32 24.02
CA ASN A 111 -37.23 22.92 24.21
C ASN A 111 -36.10 21.91 23.98
N LYS A 112 -36.19 20.71 24.57
CA LYS A 112 -35.21 19.62 24.35
C LYS A 112 -35.09 19.27 22.87
N LEU A 113 -36.21 19.21 22.15
CA LEU A 113 -36.20 18.95 20.72
C LEU A 113 -35.52 20.10 19.95
N GLY A 114 -35.71 21.35 20.37
CA GLY A 114 -35.02 22.52 19.84
C GLY A 114 -33.51 22.46 20.07
N GLU A 115 -33.08 22.12 21.29
CA GLU A 115 -31.67 21.97 21.67
C GLU A 115 -30.99 20.87 20.86
N VAL A 116 -31.58 19.67 20.80
CA VAL A 116 -31.03 18.54 20.02
C VAL A 116 -30.92 18.89 18.54
N ARG A 117 -31.89 19.61 17.97
CA ARG A 117 -31.81 20.08 16.57
C ARG A 117 -30.69 21.09 16.36
N ALA A 118 -30.52 22.03 17.28
CA ALA A 118 -29.45 23.01 17.21
C ALA A 118 -28.07 22.33 17.33
N GLU A 119 -27.90 21.43 18.30
CA GLU A 119 -26.69 20.63 18.47
C GLU A 119 -26.38 19.80 17.22
N ALA A 120 -27.35 19.07 16.67
CA ALA A 120 -27.17 18.29 15.45
C ALA A 120 -26.75 19.18 14.26
N MET A 121 -27.33 20.37 14.12
CA MET A 121 -26.97 21.32 13.06
C MET A 121 -25.54 21.85 13.23
N THR A 122 -25.11 22.15 14.46
CA THR A 122 -23.73 22.58 14.74
C THR A 122 -22.73 21.46 14.49
N GLN A 123 -23.02 20.23 14.92
CA GLN A 123 -22.17 19.06 14.66
C GLN A 123 -22.03 18.78 13.16
N LEU A 124 -23.13 18.87 12.40
CA LEU A 124 -23.10 18.71 10.96
C LEU A 124 -22.21 19.77 10.29
N LYS A 125 -22.33 21.03 10.72
CA LYS A 125 -21.51 22.13 10.20
C LYS A 125 -20.03 21.94 10.51
N LEU A 126 -19.69 21.55 11.74
CA LEU A 126 -18.31 21.24 12.14
C LEU A 126 -17.73 20.07 11.33
N ALA A 127 -18.52 19.01 11.10
CA ALA A 127 -18.11 17.89 10.27
C ALA A 127 -17.87 18.30 8.81
N GLN A 128 -18.71 19.17 8.25
CA GLN A 128 -18.53 19.73 6.91
C GLN A 128 -17.27 20.60 6.83
N GLU A 129 -17.05 21.50 7.78
CA GLU A 129 -15.85 22.36 7.84
C GLU A 129 -14.58 21.51 7.95
N HIS A 130 -14.58 20.49 8.79
CA HIS A 130 -13.46 19.55 8.94
C HIS A 130 -13.18 18.79 7.62
N HIS A 131 -14.22 18.30 6.95
CA HIS A 131 -14.07 17.63 5.66
C HIS A 131 -13.44 18.56 4.59
N VAL A 132 -13.90 19.83 4.53
CA VAL A 132 -13.34 20.81 3.60
C VAL A 132 -11.86 21.10 3.90
N LEU A 133 -11.48 21.20 5.17
CA LEU A 133 -10.08 21.39 5.55
C LEU A 133 -9.22 20.19 5.13
N GLN A 134 -9.68 18.97 5.39
CA GLN A 134 -8.99 17.75 4.95
C GLN A 134 -8.83 17.70 3.42
N GLU A 135 -9.86 18.08 2.67
CA GLU A 135 -9.79 18.12 1.20
C GLU A 135 -8.74 19.14 0.71
N ILE A 136 -8.68 20.33 1.33
CA ILE A 136 -7.67 21.34 1.02
C ILE A 136 -6.26 20.83 1.33
N GLU A 137 -6.05 20.14 2.45
CA GLU A 137 -4.77 19.52 2.81
C GLU A 137 -4.35 18.45 1.80
N LEU A 138 -5.26 17.54 1.46
CA LEU A 138 -4.99 16.51 0.44
C LEU A 138 -4.64 17.11 -0.93
N LEU A 139 -5.28 18.22 -1.31
CA LEU A 139 -4.95 18.94 -2.54
C LEU A 139 -3.57 19.61 -2.47
N ARG A 140 -3.17 20.14 -1.31
CA ARG A 140 -1.82 20.68 -1.08
C ARG A 140 -0.77 19.58 -1.16
N ASP A 141 -1.00 18.45 -0.50
CA ASP A 141 -0.10 17.30 -0.50
C ASP A 141 0.05 16.73 -1.91
N LYS A 142 -1.04 16.58 -2.65
CA LYS A 142 -1.02 16.16 -4.06
C LYS A 142 -0.17 17.10 -4.92
N ARG A 143 -0.25 18.42 -4.71
CA ARG A 143 0.58 19.40 -5.43
C ARG A 143 2.05 19.32 -5.02
N HIS A 144 2.33 19.14 -3.73
CA HIS A 144 3.68 18.99 -3.19
C HIS A 144 4.35 17.72 -3.72
N LEU A 145 3.67 16.58 -3.66
CA LEU A 145 4.16 15.31 -4.21
C LEU A 145 4.45 15.40 -5.70
N ARG A 146 3.58 16.06 -6.49
CA ARG A 146 3.85 16.32 -7.92
C ARG A 146 5.09 17.19 -8.16
N ARG A 147 5.40 18.12 -7.25
CA ARG A 147 6.63 18.92 -7.32
C ARG A 147 7.86 18.04 -7.04
N ILE A 148 7.83 17.25 -5.96
CA ILE A 148 8.92 16.33 -5.60
C ILE A 148 9.21 15.34 -6.74
N ILE A 149 8.18 14.77 -7.37
CA ILE A 149 8.37 13.85 -8.49
C ILE A 149 9.07 14.55 -9.66
N ARG A 150 8.66 15.78 -10.00
CA ARG A 150 9.31 16.55 -11.07
C ARG A 150 10.76 16.89 -10.73
N GLU A 151 11.03 17.36 -9.53
CA GLU A 151 12.40 17.66 -9.07
C GLU A 151 13.30 16.42 -9.11
N LYS A 152 12.78 15.24 -8.70
CA LYS A 152 13.53 13.97 -8.80
C LYS A 152 13.78 13.55 -10.24
N MET A 153 12.81 13.74 -11.14
CA MET A 153 12.98 13.45 -12.56
C MET A 153 14.03 14.37 -13.19
N GLU A 154 13.94 15.68 -12.95
CA GLU A 154 14.91 16.67 -13.44
C GLU A 154 16.32 16.40 -12.89
N ALA A 155 16.44 16.06 -11.60
CA ALA A 155 17.71 15.65 -11.02
C ALA A 155 18.28 14.37 -11.66
N GLY A 156 17.43 13.37 -11.93
CA GLY A 156 17.82 12.15 -12.64
C GLY A 156 18.27 12.42 -14.08
N GLU A 157 17.56 13.27 -14.81
CA GLU A 157 17.97 13.70 -16.16
C GLU A 157 19.29 14.46 -16.16
N MET A 158 19.52 15.34 -15.18
CA MET A 158 20.80 16.03 -15.03
C MET A 158 21.95 15.06 -14.75
N GLN A 159 21.73 14.07 -13.89
CA GLN A 159 22.72 13.02 -13.62
C GLN A 159 23.04 12.20 -14.86
N LEU A 160 22.03 11.83 -15.66
CA LEU A 160 22.23 11.11 -16.91
C LEU A 160 23.04 11.94 -17.90
N ARG A 161 22.69 13.22 -18.11
CA ARG A 161 23.45 14.13 -18.98
C ARG A 161 24.90 14.30 -18.52
N HIS A 162 25.12 14.38 -17.21
CA HIS A 162 26.47 14.48 -16.66
C HIS A 162 27.29 13.20 -16.93
N LEU A 163 26.67 12.03 -16.77
CA LEU A 163 27.31 10.74 -17.06
C LEU A 163 27.63 10.58 -18.56
N GLU A 164 26.70 10.97 -19.43
CA GLU A 164 26.89 10.99 -20.89
C GLU A 164 28.03 11.93 -21.28
N ALA A 165 28.09 13.14 -20.70
CA ALA A 165 29.17 14.09 -20.95
C ALA A 165 30.54 13.52 -20.52
N SER A 166 30.63 12.93 -19.32
CA SER A 166 31.85 12.30 -18.82
C SER A 166 32.29 11.10 -19.69
N PHE A 167 31.33 10.30 -20.16
CA PHE A 167 31.62 9.20 -21.06
C PHE A 167 32.15 9.68 -22.41
N ASN A 168 31.52 10.72 -22.98
CA ASN A 168 31.96 11.31 -24.25
C ASN A 168 33.36 11.93 -24.14
N GLU A 169 33.67 12.58 -23.01
CA GLU A 169 35.02 13.10 -22.73
C GLU A 169 36.06 11.98 -22.71
N LYS A 170 35.82 10.90 -21.95
CA LYS A 170 36.73 9.74 -21.92
C LYS A 170 36.88 9.07 -23.28
N LEU A 171 35.80 8.98 -24.06
CA LEU A 171 35.83 8.43 -25.41
C LEU A 171 36.68 9.31 -26.34
N LEU A 172 36.58 10.65 -26.21
CA LEU A 172 37.38 11.59 -26.97
C LEU A 172 38.86 11.48 -26.59
N GLU A 173 39.18 11.41 -25.29
CA GLU A 173 40.55 11.19 -24.80
C GLU A 173 41.15 9.92 -25.40
N GLN A 174 40.42 8.80 -25.37
CA GLN A 174 40.86 7.53 -25.96
C GLN A 174 41.09 7.64 -27.47
N ARG A 175 40.22 8.34 -28.20
CA ARG A 175 40.40 8.59 -29.63
C ARG A 175 41.68 9.38 -29.90
N ILE A 176 41.91 10.45 -29.14
CA ILE A 176 43.12 11.28 -29.27
C ILE A 176 44.37 10.46 -28.97
N THR A 177 44.36 9.60 -27.93
CA THR A 177 45.50 8.73 -27.63
C THR A 177 45.77 7.74 -28.77
N PHE A 178 44.75 7.10 -29.31
CA PHE A 178 44.93 6.17 -30.43
C PHE A 178 45.40 6.88 -31.70
N GLU A 179 44.92 8.09 -31.98
CA GLU A 179 45.41 8.86 -33.13
C GLU A 179 46.88 9.26 -32.98
N ARG A 180 47.32 9.61 -31.76
CA ARG A 180 48.74 9.87 -31.48
C ARG A 180 49.57 8.61 -31.66
N GLU A 181 49.19 7.50 -31.04
CA GLU A 181 49.89 6.22 -31.17
C GLU A 181 49.97 5.77 -32.64
N ARG A 182 48.89 5.94 -33.40
CA ARG A 182 48.86 5.63 -34.84
C ARG A 182 49.88 6.47 -35.61
N LYS A 183 49.92 7.78 -35.38
CA LYS A 183 50.87 8.69 -36.03
C LYS A 183 52.32 8.36 -35.66
N ASP A 184 52.59 8.10 -34.38
CA ASP A 184 53.93 7.73 -33.91
C ASP A 184 54.40 6.42 -34.54
N ASN A 185 53.48 5.45 -34.67
CA ASN A 185 53.75 4.17 -35.33
C ASN A 185 53.98 4.32 -36.84
N GLU A 186 53.18 5.15 -37.53
CA GLU A 186 53.37 5.51 -38.93
C GLU A 186 54.74 6.15 -39.15
N MET A 187 55.12 7.14 -38.33
CA MET A 187 56.44 7.80 -38.40
C MET A 187 57.59 6.81 -38.20
N LEU A 188 57.49 5.93 -37.19
CA LEU A 188 58.50 4.91 -36.92
C LEU A 188 58.69 3.94 -38.09
N HIS A 189 57.59 3.55 -38.75
CA HIS A 189 57.67 2.68 -39.92
C HIS A 189 58.24 3.39 -41.14
N GLU A 190 57.89 4.66 -41.37
CA GLU A 190 58.46 5.46 -42.45
C GLU A 190 59.98 5.65 -42.25
N GLU A 191 60.42 5.98 -41.03
CA GLU A 191 61.84 6.11 -40.68
C GLU A 191 62.61 4.81 -40.97
N LYS A 192 62.06 3.66 -40.54
CA LYS A 192 62.66 2.34 -40.83
C LYS A 192 62.73 2.05 -42.32
N MET A 193 61.72 2.44 -43.10
CA MET A 193 61.73 2.24 -44.55
C MET A 193 62.79 3.11 -45.22
N VAL A 194 62.96 4.36 -44.79
CA VAL A 194 64.02 5.25 -45.29
C VAL A 194 65.40 4.70 -44.93
N GLU A 195 65.59 4.27 -43.69
CA GLU A 195 66.86 3.67 -43.24
C GLU A 195 67.22 2.41 -44.05
N GLN A 196 66.25 1.54 -44.31
CA GLN A 196 66.46 0.34 -45.14
C GLN A 196 66.80 0.68 -46.59
N LYS A 197 66.14 1.68 -47.19
CA LYS A 197 66.49 2.18 -48.52
C LYS A 197 67.92 2.71 -48.56
N ALA A 198 68.30 3.55 -47.59
CA ALA A 198 69.66 4.08 -47.51
C ALA A 198 70.72 2.97 -47.37
N LYS A 199 70.44 1.91 -46.59
CA LYS A 199 71.33 0.74 -46.48
C LYS A 199 71.46 -0.02 -47.80
N LEU A 200 70.36 -0.20 -48.54
CA LEU A 200 70.38 -0.84 -49.86
C LEU A 200 71.14 0.00 -50.88
N ASP A 201 70.92 1.32 -50.91
CA ASP A 201 71.60 2.23 -51.82
C ASP A 201 73.11 2.24 -51.54
N LEU A 202 73.53 2.25 -50.28
CA LEU A 202 74.94 2.13 -49.89
C LEU A 202 75.54 0.78 -50.33
N PHE A 203 74.80 -0.32 -50.15
CA PHE A 203 75.24 -1.65 -50.55
C PHE A 203 75.42 -1.74 -52.09
N TYR A 204 74.45 -1.24 -52.86
CA TYR A 204 74.56 -1.18 -54.32
C TYR A 204 75.68 -0.24 -54.77
N GLY A 205 75.83 0.92 -54.13
CA GLY A 205 76.92 1.85 -54.42
C GLY A 205 78.30 1.22 -54.17
N THR A 206 78.46 0.48 -53.07
CA THR A 206 79.70 -0.25 -52.76
C THR A 206 79.97 -1.33 -53.80
N GLN A 207 78.98 -2.14 -54.17
CA GLN A 207 79.15 -3.15 -55.23
C GLN A 207 79.51 -2.53 -56.60
N MET A 208 78.90 -1.40 -56.95
CA MET A 208 79.23 -0.69 -58.19
C MET A 208 80.68 -0.20 -58.15
N PHE A 209 81.11 0.39 -57.03
CA PHE A 209 82.49 0.82 -56.85
C PHE A 209 83.49 -0.34 -56.95
N GLU A 210 83.22 -1.48 -56.31
CA GLU A 210 84.05 -2.69 -56.43
C GLU A 210 84.13 -3.23 -57.87
N VAL A 211 83.02 -3.17 -58.63
CA VAL A 211 83.00 -3.55 -60.05
C VAL A 211 83.80 -2.57 -60.89
N GLU A 212 83.64 -1.27 -60.66
CA GLU A 212 84.40 -0.21 -61.33
C GLU A 212 85.90 -0.33 -61.06
N GLU A 213 86.29 -0.56 -59.81
CA GLU A 213 87.70 -0.77 -59.43
C GLU A 213 88.28 -1.99 -60.15
N ARG A 214 87.57 -3.12 -60.16
CA ARG A 214 88.00 -4.31 -60.92
C ARG A 214 88.15 -4.04 -62.42
N LYS A 215 87.19 -3.32 -63.01
CA LYS A 215 87.26 -2.95 -64.43
C LYS A 215 88.41 -1.98 -64.71
N ASN A 216 88.62 -0.99 -63.86
CA ASN A 216 89.72 -0.04 -63.97
C ASN A 216 91.07 -0.74 -63.82
N GLN A 217 91.17 -1.71 -62.92
CA GLN A 217 92.36 -2.55 -62.78
C GLN A 217 92.60 -3.35 -64.06
N GLN A 218 91.56 -3.98 -64.63
CA GLN A 218 91.68 -4.70 -65.90
C GLN A 218 92.10 -3.78 -67.07
N ILE A 219 91.56 -2.55 -67.12
CA ILE A 219 91.98 -1.53 -68.11
C ILE A 219 93.45 -1.20 -67.94
N LYS A 220 93.90 -0.98 -66.69
CA LYS A 220 95.30 -0.70 -66.38
C LYS A 220 96.20 -1.87 -66.77
N ASP A 221 95.82 -3.09 -66.41
CA ASP A 221 96.57 -4.30 -66.79
C ASP A 221 96.65 -4.40 -68.32
N LEU A 222 95.56 -4.14 -69.04
CA LEU A 222 95.54 -4.15 -70.50
C LEU A 222 96.43 -3.05 -71.11
N GLN A 223 96.43 -1.85 -70.52
CA GLN A 223 97.36 -0.76 -70.91
C GLN A 223 98.81 -1.19 -70.70
N ASP A 224 99.14 -1.74 -69.53
CA ASP A 224 100.49 -2.22 -69.22
C ASP A 224 100.91 -3.35 -70.19
N HIS A 225 100.01 -4.27 -70.53
CA HIS A 225 100.26 -5.32 -71.53
C HIS A 225 100.42 -4.74 -72.94
N HIS A 226 99.62 -3.75 -73.32
CA HIS A 226 99.76 -3.07 -74.61
C HIS A 226 101.06 -2.28 -74.70
N ASP A 227 101.48 -1.61 -73.63
CA ASP A 227 102.75 -0.88 -73.56
C ASP A 227 103.94 -1.85 -73.62
N LEU A 228 103.83 -3.00 -72.95
CA LEU A 228 104.81 -4.08 -73.05
C LEU A 228 104.87 -4.62 -74.49
N ALA A 229 103.73 -4.98 -75.09
CA ALA A 229 103.65 -5.48 -76.45
C ALA A 229 104.11 -4.44 -77.49
N PHE A 230 103.85 -3.15 -77.25
CA PHE A 230 104.33 -2.06 -78.09
C PHE A 230 105.85 -1.90 -77.96
N ASN A 231 106.39 -1.99 -76.75
CA ASN A 231 107.85 -1.99 -76.54
C ASN A 231 108.49 -3.24 -77.15
N ASP A 232 107.90 -4.41 -77.00
CA ASP A 232 108.35 -5.65 -77.63
C ASP A 232 108.27 -5.55 -79.15
N MET A 233 107.22 -4.94 -79.70
CA MET A 233 107.07 -4.69 -81.13
C MET A 233 108.08 -3.65 -81.63
N LYS A 234 108.36 -2.60 -80.84
CA LYS A 234 109.40 -1.61 -81.13
C LYS A 234 110.78 -2.24 -81.08
N ASN A 235 111.05 -3.10 -80.10
CA ASN A 235 112.28 -3.88 -80.00
C ASN A 235 112.37 -4.87 -81.16
N TYR A 236 111.28 -5.55 -81.52
CA TYR A 236 111.20 -6.44 -82.68
C TYR A 236 111.42 -5.68 -83.99
N TYR A 237 110.93 -4.45 -84.15
CA TYR A 237 111.21 -3.62 -85.33
C TYR A 237 112.62 -3.02 -85.31
N ASN A 238 113.21 -2.76 -84.14
CA ASN A 238 114.63 -2.42 -83.98
C ASN A 238 115.51 -3.62 -84.35
N ASP A 239 115.15 -4.81 -83.88
CA ASP A 239 115.80 -6.08 -84.20
C ASP A 239 115.57 -6.44 -85.66
N ILE A 240 114.40 -6.16 -86.23
CA ILE A 240 114.14 -6.26 -87.67
C ILE A 240 114.88 -5.17 -88.43
N THR A 241 115.16 -3.98 -87.93
CA THR A 241 115.98 -3.02 -88.69
C THR A 241 117.44 -3.43 -88.66
N LEU A 242 117.94 -3.95 -87.54
CA LEU A 242 119.23 -4.63 -87.43
C LEU A 242 119.30 -5.89 -88.31
N ASN A 243 118.25 -6.69 -88.27
CA ASN A 243 118.15 -7.92 -89.06
C ASN A 243 117.77 -7.62 -90.51
N ASN A 244 117.14 -6.49 -90.86
CA ASN A 244 116.90 -6.01 -92.23
C ASN A 244 118.15 -5.39 -92.80
N LEU A 245 119.04 -4.83 -91.99
CA LEU A 245 120.41 -4.57 -92.41
C LEU A 245 121.13 -5.89 -92.74
N ALA A 246 120.90 -6.97 -91.99
CA ALA A 246 121.42 -8.31 -92.28
C ALA A 246 120.68 -9.04 -93.44
N LEU A 247 119.38 -8.79 -93.59
CA LEU A 247 118.44 -9.42 -94.52
C LEU A 247 118.38 -8.63 -95.83
N ILE A 248 118.70 -7.34 -95.90
CA ILE A 248 119.11 -6.70 -97.18
C ILE A 248 120.31 -7.46 -97.77
N GLY A 249 121.13 -8.09 -96.93
CA GLY A 249 122.14 -9.06 -97.34
C GLY A 249 121.58 -10.37 -97.92
N SER A 250 120.42 -10.87 -97.47
CA SER A 250 119.89 -12.20 -97.85
C SER A 250 118.55 -12.19 -98.64
N MET A 251 117.81 -11.09 -98.68
CA MET A 251 116.57 -10.87 -99.46
C MET A 251 116.83 -10.53 -100.92
N LYS A 252 118.09 -10.38 -101.33
CA LYS A 252 118.47 -10.62 -102.73
C LYS A 252 118.21 -12.08 -103.16
N GLU A 253 118.05 -13.02 -102.22
CA GLU A 253 118.06 -14.45 -102.49
C GLU A 253 116.70 -15.15 -102.34
N GLN A 254 115.69 -14.52 -101.70
CA GLN A 254 114.43 -15.21 -101.37
C GLN A 254 113.14 -14.54 -101.88
N LEU A 255 113.23 -13.47 -102.67
CA LEU A 255 112.07 -12.78 -103.29
C LEU A 255 111.32 -13.61 -104.35
N GLU A 256 111.77 -14.84 -104.64
CA GLU A 256 111.17 -15.71 -105.66
C GLU A 256 110.03 -16.61 -105.12
N GLN A 257 109.94 -16.86 -103.81
CA GLN A 257 109.19 -18.06 -103.35
C GLN A 257 107.77 -17.89 -102.81
N LEU A 258 107.31 -16.72 -102.36
CA LEU A 258 106.05 -16.64 -101.60
C LEU A 258 104.96 -15.79 -102.25
N ARG A 259 104.82 -15.94 -103.57
CA ARG A 259 103.74 -15.37 -104.38
C ARG A 259 102.52 -16.30 -104.56
N LYS A 260 102.40 -17.40 -103.80
CA LYS A 260 101.57 -18.56 -104.23
C LYS A 260 100.58 -19.21 -103.25
N GLN A 261 100.05 -18.53 -102.22
CA GLN A 261 99.07 -19.18 -101.32
C GLN A 261 97.95 -18.29 -100.78
N ALA A 262 97.18 -17.68 -101.69
CA ALA A 262 96.07 -16.77 -101.33
C ALA A 262 94.74 -17.08 -102.05
N GLU A 263 94.37 -18.35 -102.27
CA GLU A 263 93.12 -18.72 -102.98
C GLU A 263 92.28 -19.84 -102.30
N ARG A 264 92.26 -19.96 -100.96
CA ARG A 264 91.49 -21.03 -100.28
C ARG A 264 90.28 -20.61 -99.43
N SER A 265 89.97 -19.33 -99.28
CA SER A 265 88.96 -18.88 -98.30
C SER A 265 87.49 -18.85 -98.78
N ASP A 266 87.21 -18.97 -100.07
CA ASP A 266 85.88 -18.59 -100.59
C ASP A 266 84.82 -19.71 -100.58
N ARG A 267 85.14 -20.92 -100.08
CA ARG A 267 84.20 -22.07 -100.10
C ARG A 267 83.36 -22.31 -98.84
N ILE A 268 83.61 -21.61 -97.73
CA ILE A 268 82.94 -21.91 -96.44
C ILE A 268 81.61 -21.14 -96.27
N ALA A 269 81.36 -20.09 -97.05
CA ALA A 269 80.23 -19.19 -96.83
C ALA A 269 78.84 -19.75 -97.23
N ALA A 270 78.77 -20.75 -98.11
CA ALA A 270 77.49 -21.20 -98.71
C ALA A 270 76.73 -22.24 -97.86
N ASP A 271 77.43 -23.12 -97.13
CA ASP A 271 76.80 -24.22 -96.37
C ASP A 271 76.06 -23.71 -95.12
N THR A 272 76.56 -22.66 -94.47
CA THR A 272 75.95 -22.03 -93.28
C THR A 272 74.57 -21.38 -93.54
N ALA A 273 74.24 -21.08 -94.79
CA ALA A 273 73.00 -20.36 -95.14
C ALA A 273 71.78 -21.29 -95.33
N ALA A 274 71.99 -22.57 -95.65
CA ALA A 274 70.91 -23.54 -95.85
C ALA A 274 70.43 -24.16 -94.52
N GLU A 275 71.33 -24.34 -93.56
CA GLU A 275 71.03 -24.95 -92.26
C GLU A 275 70.18 -24.04 -91.35
N ASN A 276 70.37 -22.71 -91.47
CA ASN A 276 69.57 -21.70 -90.76
C ASN A 276 68.08 -21.67 -91.16
N ARG A 277 67.72 -22.10 -92.38
CA ARG A 277 66.31 -22.13 -92.83
C ARG A 277 65.54 -23.35 -92.31
N ARG A 278 66.22 -24.47 -92.02
CA ARG A 278 65.58 -25.72 -91.55
C ARG A 278 65.17 -25.68 -90.07
N LEU A 279 65.80 -24.80 -89.27
CA LEU A 279 65.62 -24.75 -87.81
C LEU A 279 64.53 -23.76 -87.34
N LYS A 280 63.95 -22.95 -88.24
CA LYS A 280 63.04 -21.85 -87.88
C LYS A 280 61.62 -22.30 -87.51
N GLU A 281 61.02 -23.19 -88.30
CA GLU A 281 59.65 -23.70 -88.04
C GLU A 281 59.54 -24.50 -86.73
N PRO A 282 60.47 -25.42 -86.38
CA PRO A 282 60.43 -26.11 -85.08
C PRO A 282 60.56 -25.17 -83.89
N LEU A 283 61.33 -24.09 -84.03
CA LEU A 283 61.54 -23.08 -82.98
C LEU A 283 60.28 -22.24 -82.75
N GLU A 284 59.55 -21.87 -83.81
CA GLU A 284 58.29 -21.14 -83.71
C GLU A 284 57.19 -21.99 -83.06
N HIS A 285 57.10 -23.28 -83.40
CA HIS A 285 56.14 -24.19 -82.78
C HIS A 285 56.43 -24.42 -81.28
N ALA A 286 57.71 -24.59 -80.90
CA ALA A 286 58.13 -24.70 -79.51
C ALA A 286 57.82 -23.42 -78.71
N ASN A 287 58.00 -22.24 -79.30
CA ASN A 287 57.67 -20.96 -78.65
C ASN A 287 56.16 -20.77 -78.41
N LEU A 288 55.30 -21.21 -79.33
CA LEU A 288 53.84 -21.18 -79.13
C LEU A 288 53.41 -22.08 -77.97
N GLN A 289 53.93 -23.31 -77.91
CA GLN A 289 53.65 -24.23 -76.81
C GLN A 289 54.19 -23.70 -75.46
N LEU A 290 55.39 -23.09 -75.46
CA LEU A 290 55.96 -22.46 -74.27
C LEU A 290 55.05 -21.34 -73.74
N ASN A 291 54.48 -20.52 -74.63
CA ASN A 291 53.58 -19.43 -74.25
C ASN A 291 52.23 -19.95 -73.71
N GLU A 292 51.68 -21.03 -74.27
CA GLU A 292 50.47 -21.66 -73.72
C GLU A 292 50.72 -22.27 -72.34
N PHE A 293 51.86 -22.96 -72.14
CA PHE A 293 52.21 -23.50 -70.83
C PHE A 293 52.46 -22.40 -69.80
N ARG A 294 53.09 -21.28 -70.19
CA ARG A 294 53.23 -20.10 -69.31
C ARG A 294 51.88 -19.55 -68.87
N ARG A 295 50.92 -19.38 -69.79
CA ARG A 295 49.56 -18.94 -69.43
C ARG A 295 48.86 -19.91 -68.47
N LYS A 296 48.94 -21.22 -68.73
CA LYS A 296 48.35 -22.24 -67.83
C LYS A 296 49.00 -22.21 -66.44
N LEU A 297 50.31 -21.97 -66.36
CA LEU A 297 51.03 -21.82 -65.10
C LEU A 297 50.55 -20.58 -64.32
N GLU A 298 50.37 -19.43 -64.99
CA GLU A 298 49.85 -18.21 -64.37
C GLU A 298 48.42 -18.41 -63.78
N PHE A 299 47.54 -19.10 -64.50
CA PHE A 299 46.20 -19.43 -63.98
C PHE A 299 46.28 -20.35 -62.75
N TYR A 300 47.11 -21.39 -62.83
CA TYR A 300 47.31 -22.32 -61.71
C TYR A 300 47.88 -21.62 -60.47
N GLU A 301 48.82 -20.68 -60.64
CA GLU A 301 49.37 -19.88 -59.53
C GLU A 301 48.31 -18.98 -58.90
N ARG A 302 47.45 -18.34 -59.71
CA ARG A 302 46.32 -17.53 -59.21
C ARG A 302 45.34 -18.38 -58.42
N ASP A 303 44.95 -19.55 -58.94
CA ASP A 303 44.02 -20.46 -58.27
C ASP A 303 44.61 -20.99 -56.96
N LYS A 304 45.91 -21.31 -56.94
CA LYS A 304 46.62 -21.72 -55.72
C LYS A 304 46.61 -20.62 -54.66
N GLN A 305 46.81 -19.36 -55.04
CA GLN A 305 46.73 -18.23 -54.12
C GLN A 305 45.30 -18.01 -53.60
N GLN A 306 44.29 -18.11 -54.47
CA GLN A 306 42.88 -18.00 -54.06
C GLN A 306 42.48 -19.13 -53.10
N LEU A 307 42.88 -20.37 -53.38
CA LEU A 307 42.63 -21.52 -52.52
C LEU A 307 43.27 -21.33 -51.14
N SER A 308 44.50 -20.80 -51.09
CA SER A 308 45.16 -20.46 -49.81
C SER A 308 44.36 -19.44 -49.00
N ARG A 309 43.90 -18.34 -49.64
CA ARG A 309 43.07 -17.31 -49.00
C ARG A 309 41.74 -17.89 -48.49
N LEU A 310 41.09 -18.75 -49.28
CA LEU A 310 39.84 -19.41 -48.89
C LEU A 310 40.05 -20.37 -47.72
N LYS A 311 41.14 -21.14 -47.69
CA LYS A 311 41.48 -22.01 -46.55
C LYS A 311 41.66 -21.22 -45.26
N VAL A 312 42.40 -20.11 -45.30
CA VAL A 312 42.58 -19.23 -44.13
C VAL A 312 41.24 -18.65 -43.67
N ARG A 313 40.40 -18.19 -44.61
CA ARG A 313 39.06 -17.69 -44.27
C ARG A 313 38.18 -18.78 -43.65
N ASN A 314 38.21 -19.99 -44.22
CA ASN A 314 37.41 -21.11 -43.73
C ASN A 314 37.80 -21.50 -42.30
N THR A 315 39.11 -21.65 -42.01
CA THR A 315 39.57 -21.93 -40.64
C THR A 315 39.17 -20.85 -39.63
N ARG A 316 39.17 -19.57 -40.04
CA ARG A 316 38.69 -18.46 -39.19
C ARG A 316 37.19 -18.56 -38.93
N LEU A 317 36.40 -18.88 -39.95
CA LEU A 317 34.96 -19.06 -39.84
C LEU A 317 34.62 -20.27 -38.96
N GLU A 318 35.29 -21.41 -39.14
CA GLU A 318 35.12 -22.60 -38.30
C GLU A 318 35.40 -22.31 -36.82
N LYS A 319 36.47 -21.57 -36.51
CA LYS A 319 36.74 -21.12 -35.13
C LYS A 319 35.63 -20.23 -34.59
N LYS A 320 35.11 -19.31 -35.41
CA LYS A 320 34.02 -18.41 -35.01
C LYS A 320 32.71 -19.17 -34.78
N VAL A 321 32.38 -20.14 -35.63
CA VAL A 321 31.21 -21.02 -35.44
C VAL A 321 31.34 -21.80 -34.14
N LYS A 322 32.49 -22.43 -33.89
CA LYS A 322 32.74 -23.17 -32.63
C LYS A 322 32.65 -22.29 -31.38
N GLY A 323 33.15 -21.06 -31.45
CA GLY A 323 33.03 -20.10 -30.35
C GLY A 323 31.57 -19.72 -30.08
N LEU A 324 30.84 -19.36 -31.13
CA LEU A 324 29.42 -19.00 -31.03
C LEU A 324 28.55 -20.16 -30.56
N THR A 325 28.83 -21.40 -30.96
CA THR A 325 28.07 -22.57 -30.47
C THR A 325 28.29 -22.78 -28.97
N TRP A 326 29.53 -22.64 -28.50
CA TRP A 326 29.84 -22.79 -27.06
C TRP A 326 29.22 -21.67 -26.21
N GLU A 327 29.25 -20.43 -26.71
CA GLU A 327 28.56 -19.30 -26.07
C GLU A 327 27.05 -19.54 -26.01
N ALA A 328 26.44 -20.03 -27.09
CA ALA A 328 25.02 -20.35 -27.14
C ALA A 328 24.64 -21.46 -26.14
N GLU A 329 25.41 -22.55 -26.08
CA GLU A 329 25.21 -23.64 -25.11
C GLU A 329 25.31 -23.14 -23.67
N THR A 330 26.30 -22.29 -23.37
CA THR A 330 26.47 -21.68 -22.04
C THR A 330 25.28 -20.81 -21.66
N LEU A 331 24.78 -20.01 -22.61
CA LEU A 331 23.59 -19.17 -22.40
C LEU A 331 22.33 -19.99 -22.20
N ILE A 332 22.15 -21.09 -22.94
CA ILE A 332 21.02 -22.01 -22.77
C ILE A 332 21.04 -22.62 -21.36
N LEU A 333 22.18 -23.17 -20.92
CA LEU A 333 22.31 -23.74 -19.58
C LEU A 333 22.02 -22.71 -18.48
N ARG A 334 22.48 -21.47 -18.65
CA ARG A 334 22.20 -20.39 -17.69
C ARG A 334 20.73 -20.00 -17.69
N ASN A 335 20.09 -19.96 -18.86
CA ASN A 335 18.67 -19.69 -18.96
C ASN A 335 17.83 -20.79 -18.28
N ASP A 336 18.19 -22.06 -18.47
CA ASP A 336 17.49 -23.19 -17.85
C ASP A 336 17.59 -23.12 -16.31
N SER A 337 18.77 -22.78 -15.77
CA SER A 337 18.95 -22.54 -14.34
C SER A 337 18.06 -21.40 -13.82
N LEU A 338 17.99 -20.28 -14.53
CA LEU A 338 17.16 -19.13 -14.14
C LEU A 338 15.66 -19.46 -14.22
N VAL A 339 15.23 -20.24 -15.21
CA VAL A 339 13.85 -20.72 -15.30
C VAL A 339 13.52 -21.63 -14.12
N ALA A 340 14.41 -22.56 -13.75
CA ALA A 340 14.22 -23.43 -12.61
C ALA A 340 14.12 -22.63 -11.28
N GLU A 341 15.00 -21.64 -11.09
CA GLU A 341 14.94 -20.74 -9.94
C GLU A 341 13.62 -19.97 -9.89
N ARG A 342 13.17 -19.42 -11.03
CA ARG A 342 11.90 -18.69 -11.14
C ARG A 342 10.72 -19.57 -10.75
N GLU A 343 10.63 -20.78 -11.31
CA GLU A 343 9.54 -21.70 -10.98
C GLU A 343 9.58 -22.11 -9.50
N GLY A 344 10.76 -22.38 -8.93
CA GLY A 344 10.90 -22.68 -7.50
C GLY A 344 10.57 -21.50 -6.58
N LEU A 345 10.82 -20.26 -7.00
CA LEU A 345 10.36 -19.06 -6.29
C LEU A 345 8.84 -18.92 -6.35
N LYS A 346 8.23 -19.20 -7.51
CA LYS A 346 6.78 -19.13 -7.71
C LYS A 346 6.04 -20.19 -6.88
N GLU A 347 6.56 -21.40 -6.81
CA GLU A 347 6.00 -22.48 -5.99
C GLU A 347 6.03 -22.11 -4.50
N ARG A 348 7.19 -21.70 -3.98
CA ARG A 348 7.33 -21.23 -2.59
C ARG A 348 6.41 -20.06 -2.26
N PHE A 349 6.24 -19.12 -3.19
CA PHE A 349 5.34 -17.99 -3.00
C PHE A 349 3.88 -18.46 -2.86
N ASN A 350 3.45 -19.41 -3.69
CA ASN A 350 2.11 -19.99 -3.60
C ASN A 350 1.92 -20.73 -2.27
N ASP A 351 2.91 -21.49 -1.81
CA ASP A 351 2.86 -22.20 -0.53
C ASP A 351 2.67 -21.22 0.64
N VAL A 352 3.45 -20.14 0.66
CA VAL A 352 3.35 -19.10 1.70
C VAL A 352 1.99 -18.42 1.69
N ILE A 353 1.42 -18.16 0.51
CA ILE A 353 0.06 -17.59 0.40
C ILE A 353 -0.97 -18.55 0.98
N VAL A 354 -0.92 -19.83 0.61
CA VAL A 354 -1.88 -20.84 1.08
C VAL A 354 -1.76 -21.01 2.60
N GLU A 355 -0.55 -21.08 3.13
CA GLU A 355 -0.33 -21.14 4.58
C GLU A 355 -0.88 -19.91 5.31
N LEU A 356 -0.65 -18.71 4.77
CA LEU A 356 -1.15 -17.47 5.36
C LEU A 356 -2.68 -17.43 5.35
N GLN A 357 -3.30 -17.82 4.24
CA GLN A 357 -4.75 -17.93 4.10
C GLN A 357 -5.32 -18.97 5.08
N GLN A 358 -4.67 -20.11 5.27
CA GLN A 358 -5.10 -21.12 6.24
C GLN A 358 -5.00 -20.61 7.68
N LYS A 359 -3.87 -19.97 8.05
CA LYS A 359 -3.67 -19.42 9.40
C LYS A 359 -4.67 -18.31 9.72
N THR A 360 -4.87 -17.38 8.78
CA THR A 360 -5.86 -16.29 8.95
C THR A 360 -7.28 -16.82 8.94
N GLY A 361 -7.62 -17.76 8.05
CA GLY A 361 -8.92 -18.43 8.02
C GLY A 361 -9.24 -19.15 9.32
N LEU A 362 -8.30 -19.92 9.87
CA LEU A 362 -8.47 -20.58 11.16
C LEU A 362 -8.69 -19.58 12.31
N LYS A 363 -7.89 -18.49 12.34
CA LYS A 363 -8.05 -17.43 13.34
C LYS A 363 -9.43 -16.78 13.25
N ASN A 364 -9.92 -16.49 12.05
CA ASN A 364 -11.25 -15.91 11.83
C ASN A 364 -12.36 -16.84 12.32
N VAL A 365 -12.31 -18.13 11.94
CA VAL A 365 -13.30 -19.12 12.40
C VAL A 365 -13.30 -19.26 13.92
N LEU A 366 -12.13 -19.23 14.56
CA LEU A 366 -12.04 -19.26 16.03
C LEU A 366 -12.64 -18.00 16.68
N LEU A 367 -12.40 -16.82 16.12
CA LEU A 367 -12.97 -15.56 16.60
C LEU A 367 -14.48 -15.54 16.41
N GLU A 368 -15.00 -15.96 15.26
CA GLU A 368 -16.44 -16.06 15.00
C GLU A 368 -17.11 -17.02 15.97
N ARG A 369 -16.52 -18.20 16.22
CA ARG A 369 -17.03 -19.15 17.22
C ARG A 369 -17.03 -18.55 18.62
N LYS A 370 -15.99 -17.81 19.00
CA LYS A 370 -15.91 -17.14 20.30
C LYS A 370 -16.98 -16.05 20.44
N ILE A 371 -17.18 -15.23 19.41
CA ILE A 371 -18.24 -14.20 19.37
C ILE A 371 -19.61 -14.85 19.50
N ALA A 372 -19.89 -15.89 18.70
CA ALA A 372 -21.17 -16.61 18.76
C ALA A 372 -21.42 -17.23 20.14
N ALA A 373 -20.40 -17.80 20.79
CA ALA A 373 -20.51 -18.33 22.14
C ALA A 373 -20.81 -17.23 23.18
N LEU A 374 -20.11 -16.09 23.10
CA LEU A 374 -20.32 -14.95 23.99
C LEU A 374 -21.71 -14.30 23.79
N MET A 375 -22.18 -14.21 22.54
CA MET A 375 -23.53 -13.72 22.24
C MET A 375 -24.60 -14.62 22.85
N ARG A 376 -24.53 -15.94 22.65
CA ARG A 376 -25.47 -16.90 23.24
C ARG A 376 -25.47 -16.82 24.78
N GLU A 377 -24.29 -16.67 25.38
CA GLU A 377 -24.17 -16.51 26.83
C GLU A 377 -24.81 -15.19 27.30
N GLY A 378 -24.62 -14.10 26.56
CA GLY A 378 -25.28 -12.82 26.80
C GLY A 378 -26.80 -12.90 26.68
N GLU A 379 -27.32 -13.55 25.64
CA GLU A 379 -28.75 -13.79 25.44
C GLU A 379 -29.35 -14.61 26.59
N LYS A 380 -28.69 -15.70 26.99
CA LYS A 380 -29.12 -16.52 28.15
C LYS A 380 -29.20 -15.69 29.43
N ARG A 381 -28.16 -14.90 29.72
CA ARG A 381 -28.15 -14.02 30.92
C ARG A 381 -29.26 -12.99 30.86
N SER A 382 -29.49 -12.39 29.68
CA SER A 382 -30.59 -11.44 29.48
C SER A 382 -31.95 -12.10 29.73
N ILE A 383 -32.21 -13.28 29.19
CA ILE A 383 -33.48 -14.01 29.42
C ILE A 383 -33.67 -14.31 30.91
N VAL A 384 -32.65 -14.85 31.58
CA VAL A 384 -32.70 -15.16 33.02
C VAL A 384 -32.95 -13.90 33.85
N LEU A 385 -32.31 -12.78 33.50
CA LEU A 385 -32.52 -11.49 34.17
C LEU A 385 -33.96 -10.99 34.00
N HIS A 386 -34.50 -11.02 32.77
CA HIS A 386 -35.88 -10.60 32.51
C HIS A 386 -36.90 -11.49 33.24
N GLU A 387 -36.70 -12.81 33.22
CA GLU A 387 -37.59 -13.78 33.89
C GLU A 387 -37.56 -13.61 35.42
N THR A 388 -36.37 -13.42 36.01
CA THR A 388 -36.23 -13.19 37.46
C THR A 388 -36.86 -11.86 37.89
N ILE A 389 -36.70 -10.78 37.11
CA ILE A 389 -37.37 -9.49 37.38
C ILE A 389 -38.89 -9.65 37.32
N ALA A 390 -39.41 -10.31 36.28
CA ALA A 390 -40.85 -10.55 36.11
C ALA A 390 -41.45 -11.38 37.26
N THR A 391 -40.69 -12.36 37.77
CA THR A 391 -41.16 -13.28 38.82
C THR A 391 -41.03 -12.69 40.22
N CYS A 392 -39.91 -12.03 40.52
CA CYS A 392 -39.56 -11.61 41.88
C CYS A 392 -39.90 -10.15 42.19
N ALA A 393 -40.01 -9.28 41.18
CA ALA A 393 -40.16 -7.84 41.38
C ALA A 393 -40.99 -7.13 40.27
N PRO A 394 -42.20 -7.61 39.94
CA PRO A 394 -42.98 -7.10 38.80
C PRO A 394 -43.34 -5.62 38.90
N ASN A 395 -43.52 -5.10 40.13
CA ASN A 395 -43.89 -3.71 40.38
C ASN A 395 -42.69 -2.74 40.51
N TYR A 396 -41.46 -3.25 40.37
CA TYR A 396 -40.22 -2.45 40.53
C TYR A 396 -39.42 -2.32 39.22
N ALA A 397 -39.95 -2.81 38.10
CA ALA A 397 -39.27 -2.84 36.80
C ALA A 397 -38.70 -1.47 36.38
N GLU A 398 -39.45 -0.38 36.53
CA GLU A 398 -38.96 0.98 36.21
C GLU A 398 -37.81 1.45 37.11
N LYS A 399 -37.89 1.15 38.42
CA LYS A 399 -36.81 1.50 39.37
C LYS A 399 -35.55 0.66 39.13
N LEU A 400 -35.72 -0.59 38.72
CA LEU A 400 -34.63 -1.49 38.32
C LEU A 400 -33.97 -1.03 37.01
N ALA A 401 -34.74 -0.57 36.03
CA ALA A 401 -34.20 -0.02 34.77
C ALA A 401 -33.35 1.24 35.02
N SER A 402 -33.83 2.17 35.85
CA SER A 402 -33.06 3.35 36.25
C SER A 402 -31.79 3.00 37.04
N LEU A 403 -31.86 1.96 37.88
CA LEU A 403 -30.69 1.46 38.61
C LEU A 403 -29.68 0.80 37.66
N ASP A 404 -30.15 0.00 36.70
CA ASP A 404 -29.33 -0.66 35.69
C ASP A 404 -28.61 0.36 34.80
N GLU A 405 -29.31 1.40 34.34
CA GLU A 405 -28.71 2.51 33.59
C GLU A 405 -27.63 3.23 34.41
N ARG A 406 -27.91 3.52 35.69
CA ARG A 406 -26.92 4.16 36.57
C ARG A 406 -25.70 3.28 36.81
N VAL A 407 -25.89 1.97 37.00
CA VAL A 407 -24.79 1.01 37.15
C VAL A 407 -24.01 0.87 35.85
N GLY A 408 -24.69 0.83 34.70
CA GLY A 408 -24.09 0.85 33.36
C GLY A 408 -23.19 2.06 33.15
N ASN A 409 -23.68 3.27 33.44
CA ASN A 409 -22.90 4.50 33.35
C ASN A 409 -21.64 4.46 34.23
N VAL A 410 -21.75 3.96 35.48
CA VAL A 410 -20.58 3.79 36.36
C VAL A 410 -19.59 2.77 35.78
N VAL A 411 -20.07 1.66 35.22
CA VAL A 411 -19.20 0.66 34.58
C VAL A 411 -18.49 1.25 33.37
N ASP A 412 -19.18 2.04 32.54
CA ASP A 412 -18.61 2.69 31.37
C ASP A 412 -17.55 3.74 31.74
N GLU A 413 -17.81 4.56 32.76
CA GLU A 413 -16.83 5.48 33.32
C GLU A 413 -15.58 4.75 33.82
N LYS A 414 -15.76 3.63 34.53
CA LYS A 414 -14.64 2.81 35.01
C LYS A 414 -13.88 2.16 33.85
N ASN A 415 -14.57 1.66 32.82
CA ASN A 415 -13.94 1.10 31.63
C ASN A 415 -13.12 2.15 30.87
N LYS A 416 -13.66 3.36 30.73
CA LYS A 416 -12.95 4.49 30.13
C LYS A 416 -11.70 4.85 30.93
N LEU A 417 -11.82 4.94 32.25
CA LEU A 417 -10.67 5.17 33.13
C LEU A 417 -9.60 4.07 32.99
N ILE A 418 -10.01 2.80 32.86
CA ILE A 418 -9.07 1.69 32.61
C ILE A 418 -8.33 1.87 31.28
N LEU A 419 -9.03 2.28 30.21
CA LEU A 419 -8.41 2.56 28.92
C LEU A 419 -7.43 3.72 29.00
N ASP A 420 -7.84 4.83 29.62
CA ASP A 420 -7.00 6.02 29.81
C ASP A 420 -5.74 5.69 30.61
N LEU A 421 -5.87 4.93 31.71
CA LEU A 421 -4.72 4.48 32.51
C LEU A 421 -3.80 3.54 31.72
N ARG A 422 -4.35 2.63 30.91
CA ARG A 422 -3.53 1.76 30.04
C ARG A 422 -2.77 2.57 29.00
N TYR A 423 -3.39 3.60 28.43
CA TYR A 423 -2.74 4.50 27.50
C TYR A 423 -1.63 5.31 28.18
N GLU A 424 -1.87 5.87 29.36
CA GLU A 424 -0.85 6.60 30.12
C GLU A 424 0.33 5.69 30.52
N VAL A 425 0.07 4.43 30.90
CA VAL A 425 1.15 3.44 31.13
C VAL A 425 1.94 3.18 29.86
N ALA A 426 1.30 3.01 28.71
CA ALA A 426 1.99 2.79 27.44
C ALA A 426 2.84 4.01 27.05
N LYS A 427 2.33 5.23 27.26
CA LYS A 427 3.04 6.48 27.05
C LYS A 427 4.24 6.65 27.98
N ALA A 428 4.08 6.33 29.26
CA ALA A 428 5.17 6.36 30.23
C ALA A 428 6.27 5.35 29.89
N ARG A 429 5.89 4.11 29.52
CA ARG A 429 6.83 3.09 29.04
C ARG A 429 7.60 3.54 27.80
N LYS A 430 6.91 4.18 26.85
CA LYS A 430 7.56 4.73 25.67
C LYS A 430 8.55 5.85 26.00
N ALA A 431 8.14 6.81 26.82
CA ALA A 431 9.01 7.90 27.23
C ALA A 431 10.26 7.38 27.95
N HIS A 432 10.10 6.34 28.77
CA HIS A 432 11.22 5.63 29.40
C HIS A 432 12.16 4.99 28.37
N ASP A 433 11.63 4.26 27.38
CA ASP A 433 12.44 3.60 26.35
C ASP A 433 13.17 4.60 25.43
N ASP A 434 12.48 5.66 25.00
CA ASP A 434 13.07 6.75 24.20
C ASP A 434 14.20 7.45 25.00
N LEU A 435 13.99 7.69 26.29
CA LEU A 435 15.00 8.26 27.18
C LEU A 435 16.22 7.34 27.33
N LEU A 436 16.03 6.04 27.51
CA LEU A 436 17.13 5.07 27.53
C LEU A 436 17.93 5.11 26.23
N GLU A 437 17.27 5.15 25.08
CA GLU A 437 17.94 5.21 23.78
C GLU A 437 18.75 6.52 23.62
N THR A 438 18.22 7.66 24.08
CA THR A 438 18.97 8.93 24.07
C THR A 438 20.19 8.89 25.00
N TYR A 439 20.08 8.29 26.18
CA TYR A 439 21.21 8.11 27.10
C TYR A 439 22.28 7.18 26.50
N GLU A 440 21.88 6.05 25.91
CA GLU A 440 22.79 5.14 25.20
C GLU A 440 23.53 5.86 24.06
N CYS A 441 22.82 6.71 23.29
CA CYS A 441 23.43 7.51 22.24
C CYS A 441 24.43 8.55 22.79
N LYS A 442 24.09 9.20 23.91
CA LYS A 442 24.97 10.19 24.56
C LYS A 442 26.22 9.55 25.17
N LEU A 443 26.09 8.41 25.82
CA LEU A 443 27.22 7.66 26.35
C LEU A 443 28.19 7.24 25.24
N LYS A 444 27.66 6.73 24.12
CA LYS A 444 28.46 6.45 22.92
C LYS A 444 29.17 7.69 22.36
N GLN A 445 28.49 8.85 22.31
CA GLN A 445 29.10 10.11 21.87
C GLN A 445 30.28 10.55 22.75
N HIS A 446 30.23 10.26 24.05
CA HIS A 446 31.31 10.58 25.00
C HIS A 446 32.33 9.44 25.15
N GLY A 447 32.26 8.39 24.32
CA GLY A 447 33.22 7.30 24.31
C GLY A 447 33.06 6.30 25.46
N VAL A 448 31.91 6.28 26.13
CA VAL A 448 31.59 5.32 27.20
C VAL A 448 30.79 4.16 26.59
N PRO A 449 31.36 2.94 26.51
CA PRO A 449 30.64 1.76 26.02
C PRO A 449 29.49 1.38 26.96
N VAL A 450 28.34 1.03 26.38
CA VAL A 450 27.14 0.63 27.13
C VAL A 450 27.39 -0.64 27.97
N ASP A 451 28.38 -1.46 27.59
CA ASP A 451 28.78 -2.67 28.29
C ASP A 451 29.52 -2.39 29.62
N GLU A 452 30.05 -1.18 29.82
CA GLU A 452 30.80 -0.79 31.03
C GLU A 452 29.89 -0.30 32.18
N LEU A 453 28.59 -0.14 31.96
CA LEU A 453 27.62 0.35 32.95
C LEU A 453 27.35 -0.63 34.10
N GLY A 454 27.63 -1.93 33.93
CA GLY A 454 27.46 -2.94 34.97
C GLY A 454 26.01 -3.34 35.29
N PHE A 455 25.01 -2.74 34.64
CA PHE A 455 23.60 -3.13 34.75
C PHE A 455 22.90 -3.06 33.39
N LYS A 456 21.82 -3.83 33.21
CA LYS A 456 20.96 -3.77 32.02
C LYS A 456 19.64 -3.08 32.38
N PRO A 457 19.26 -1.98 31.72
CA PRO A 457 17.97 -1.37 31.96
C PRO A 457 16.83 -2.33 31.61
N LEU A 458 15.82 -2.41 32.47
CA LEU A 458 14.64 -3.25 32.26
C LEU A 458 13.76 -2.64 31.16
N ARG A 459 13.45 -3.43 30.12
CA ARG A 459 12.48 -3.06 29.08
C ARG A 459 11.33 -4.07 29.09
N GLU A 460 10.17 -3.68 29.63
CA GLU A 460 8.98 -4.54 29.65
C GLU A 460 8.27 -4.54 28.30
N ARG A 461 8.61 -5.51 27.44
CA ARG A 461 7.92 -5.75 26.16
C ARG A 461 6.99 -6.95 26.28
N ASP A 462 5.81 -6.75 26.85
CA ASP A 462 4.76 -7.77 26.82
C ASP A 462 4.16 -7.88 25.41
N GLN A 463 3.99 -9.11 24.92
CA GLN A 463 3.45 -9.39 23.58
C GLN A 463 1.92 -9.14 23.45
N GLN A 464 1.24 -8.80 24.54
CA GLN A 464 -0.21 -8.56 24.60
C GLN A 464 -0.56 -7.10 24.94
N GLN A 465 0.20 -6.14 24.40
CA GLN A 465 -0.08 -4.72 24.61
C GLN A 465 -1.15 -4.21 23.64
N LEU A 466 -2.17 -3.54 24.19
CA LEU A 466 -3.26 -2.89 23.46
C LEU A 466 -2.79 -1.68 22.65
N TYR A 467 -1.62 -1.12 23.00
CA TYR A 467 -1.03 0.05 22.35
C TYR A 467 0.37 -0.32 21.84
N ILE A 468 0.67 0.00 20.58
CA ILE A 468 2.01 -0.12 20.00
C ILE A 468 2.72 1.23 20.10
N CYS A 469 3.97 1.21 20.54
CA CYS A 469 4.86 2.36 20.50
C CYS A 469 5.55 2.43 19.12
N GLY A 470 5.18 3.40 18.28
CA GLY A 470 5.81 3.67 16.97
C GLY A 470 7.13 4.44 17.07
N PRO A 471 7.71 4.95 15.98
CA PRO A 471 8.85 5.87 16.04
C PRO A 471 8.46 7.23 16.67
N ALA A 472 9.42 7.95 17.26
CA ALA A 472 9.29 9.36 17.68
C ALA A 472 8.10 9.70 18.60
N GLY A 473 7.96 9.04 19.76
CA GLY A 473 6.94 9.43 20.76
C GLY A 473 5.47 9.07 20.45
N ILE A 474 5.13 8.64 19.24
CA ILE A 474 3.80 8.14 18.85
C ILE A 474 3.39 6.83 19.57
N VAL A 475 2.31 6.86 20.35
CA VAL A 475 1.63 5.66 20.88
C VAL A 475 0.32 5.49 20.12
N THR A 476 0.13 4.34 19.49
CA THR A 476 -1.05 4.06 18.66
C THR A 476 -1.78 2.84 19.17
N ASP A 477 -3.11 2.85 19.09
CA ASP A 477 -3.93 1.67 19.32
C ASP A 477 -3.48 0.51 18.42
N ASN A 478 -3.27 -0.65 19.03
CA ASN A 478 -3.04 -1.92 18.34
C ASN A 478 -4.41 -2.50 17.95
N LYS A 479 -4.95 -2.07 16.80
CA LYS A 479 -6.18 -2.65 16.23
C LYS A 479 -5.91 -3.91 15.43
#